data_AF-A0A836QJW1-F1
#
_entry.id   AF-A0A836QJW1-F1
#
_cell.length_a   1.000
_cell.length_b   1.000
_cell.length_c   1.000
_cell.angle_alpha   90.00
_cell.angle_beta   90.00
_cell.angle_gamma   90.00
#
_symmetry.space_group_name_H-M   'P 1'
#
loop_
_entity.id
_entity.type
_entity.pdbx_description
1 polymer ?
#
loop_
_entity_poly.entity_id
_entity_poly.type
_entity_poly.pdbx_seq_one_letter_code
_entity_poly.pdbx_strand_id
1 'polypeptide(L)'
;GDNVAWNTSRDYAQYDDFGANFAYTMYREHMAPLSVSCPHFGLIGNWEGESGKFPAESAALMATVRRKFAPGPNNLTYPQGGSPNEDYYAFDWGPVLFVVLNVQSYSAPSGSLSTPMADVTLVGDWSLGAAQRSWLEGVLAASDHPFKFVCIHHPVGGNAATSMETLYGRGGPRAALVGEQRLVHEMMREFGVQIFFFGHDHVFLDESVDGIHYALPGSCGAPWKFGREITGYQRYWLDSGHGRLTVRPERVTVDFVDQAGRVIHQFAVEPA
;
A
#
# COMPACT_ATOMS: atom_id res chain seq x y z
N GLY A 1 3.34 4.79 -1.03
CA GLY A 1 2.12 4.96 -1.83
C GLY A 1 1.78 6.42 -1.76
N ASP A 2 1.19 6.97 -2.82
CA ASP A 2 1.07 8.41 -3.03
C ASP A 2 2.43 9.13 -2.92
N ASN A 3 3.47 8.51 -3.51
CA ASN A 3 4.83 9.06 -3.52
C ASN A 3 4.92 10.32 -4.39
N VAL A 4 4.04 10.40 -5.39
CA VAL A 4 3.86 11.55 -6.28
C VAL A 4 2.38 11.87 -6.43
N ALA A 5 2.09 13.15 -6.71
CA ALA A 5 0.76 13.61 -7.07
C ALA A 5 0.88 14.81 -8.03
N TRP A 6 -0.06 14.96 -8.95
CA TRP A 6 -0.26 16.19 -9.71
C TRP A 6 -1.76 16.43 -9.90
N ASN A 7 -2.14 17.64 -10.33
CA ASN A 7 -3.52 18.12 -10.28
C ASN A 7 -4.57 17.17 -10.92
N THR A 8 -4.19 16.41 -11.93
CA THR A 8 -5.10 15.50 -12.65
C THR A 8 -4.88 14.03 -12.34
N SER A 9 -3.83 13.66 -11.61
CA SER A 9 -3.36 12.28 -11.50
C SER A 9 -4.39 11.33 -10.89
N ARG A 10 -5.22 11.86 -10.01
CA ARG A 10 -6.22 11.10 -9.27
C ARG A 10 -7.55 10.95 -10.02
N ASP A 11 -8.01 12.05 -10.61
CA ASP A 11 -9.41 12.24 -10.98
C ASP A 11 -9.66 12.11 -12.49
N TYR A 12 -8.61 12.16 -13.31
CA TYR A 12 -8.74 12.14 -14.77
C TYR A 12 -7.78 11.13 -15.42
N ALA A 13 -8.18 10.64 -16.59
CA ALA A 13 -7.28 9.91 -17.48
C ALA A 13 -6.17 10.84 -17.98
N GLN A 14 -4.98 10.28 -18.18
CA GLN A 14 -3.80 11.00 -18.62
C GLN A 14 -3.59 10.74 -20.11
N TYR A 15 -3.41 11.82 -20.88
CA TYR A 15 -3.21 11.77 -22.33
C TYR A 15 -1.80 12.23 -22.75
N ASP A 16 -1.02 12.73 -21.80
CA ASP A 16 0.38 13.09 -21.92
C ASP A 16 1.11 12.69 -20.63
N ASP A 17 2.43 12.83 -20.63
CA ASP A 17 3.30 12.46 -19.51
C ASP A 17 3.93 13.67 -18.80
N PHE A 18 3.50 14.90 -19.09
CA PHE A 18 4.14 16.11 -18.58
C PHE A 18 4.02 16.21 -17.05
N GLY A 19 2.80 16.06 -16.52
CA GLY A 19 2.54 16.12 -15.08
C GLY A 19 3.29 15.04 -14.30
N ALA A 20 3.31 13.81 -14.83
CA ALA A 20 4.02 12.70 -14.23
C ALA A 20 5.54 12.89 -14.28
N ASN A 21 6.13 13.27 -15.41
CA ASN A 21 7.58 13.53 -15.49
C ASN A 21 7.97 14.63 -14.50
N PHE A 22 7.20 15.72 -14.40
CA PHE A 22 7.47 16.79 -13.43
C PHE A 22 7.43 16.26 -11.99
N ALA A 23 6.36 15.56 -11.61
CA ALA A 23 6.19 15.06 -10.24
C ALA A 23 7.27 14.02 -9.87
N TYR A 24 7.60 13.08 -10.76
CA TYR A 24 8.66 12.10 -10.53
C TYR A 24 10.07 12.71 -10.57
N THR A 25 10.29 13.79 -11.32
CA THR A 25 11.56 14.54 -11.25
C THR A 25 11.74 15.14 -9.85
N MET A 26 10.72 15.85 -9.35
CA MET A 26 10.73 16.41 -8.00
C MET A 26 10.92 15.32 -6.93
N TYR A 27 10.21 14.21 -7.06
CA TYR A 27 10.34 13.06 -6.18
C TYR A 27 11.78 12.56 -6.09
N ARG A 28 12.43 12.40 -7.26
CA ARG A 28 13.82 11.94 -7.34
C ARG A 28 14.81 12.93 -6.75
N GLU A 29 14.60 14.23 -6.96
CA GLU A 29 15.44 15.26 -6.35
C GLU A 29 15.35 15.25 -4.82
N HIS A 30 14.15 15.10 -4.26
CA HIS A 30 13.95 15.04 -2.80
C HIS A 30 14.46 13.74 -2.18
N MET A 31 14.34 12.61 -2.88
CA MET A 31 14.82 11.31 -2.40
C MET A 31 16.30 11.08 -2.66
N ALA A 32 16.95 11.86 -3.54
CA ALA A 32 18.33 11.66 -3.94
C ALA A 32 19.29 11.51 -2.74
N PRO A 33 19.26 12.37 -1.70
CA PRO A 33 20.17 12.25 -0.55
C PRO A 33 20.04 10.94 0.23
N LEU A 34 18.86 10.30 0.22
CA LEU A 34 18.63 9.02 0.89
C LEU A 34 18.99 7.83 -0.01
N SER A 35 18.65 7.94 -1.30
CA SER A 35 18.77 6.82 -2.25
C SER A 35 20.21 6.44 -2.61
N VAL A 36 21.20 7.28 -2.29
CA VAL A 36 22.62 6.96 -2.50
C VAL A 36 23.16 5.90 -1.53
N SER A 37 22.51 5.72 -0.38
CA SER A 37 22.98 4.82 0.68
C SER A 37 21.92 3.88 1.23
N CYS A 38 20.66 4.04 0.82
CA CYS A 38 19.54 3.20 1.24
C CYS A 38 18.67 2.85 0.02
N PRO A 39 18.37 1.56 -0.21
CA PRO A 39 17.43 1.18 -1.26
C PRO A 39 16.04 1.75 -0.95
N HIS A 40 15.33 2.15 -2.00
CA HIS A 40 13.98 2.67 -1.90
C HIS A 40 13.03 1.78 -2.70
N PHE A 41 12.09 1.14 -1.99
CA PHE A 41 11.07 0.28 -2.57
C PHE A 41 9.74 1.03 -2.61
N GLY A 42 9.38 1.54 -3.79
CA GLY A 42 8.15 2.31 -3.99
C GLY A 42 6.93 1.40 -4.19
N LEU A 43 5.79 1.79 -3.62
CA LEU A 43 4.49 1.16 -3.84
C LEU A 43 3.50 2.17 -4.43
N ILE A 44 2.55 1.69 -5.21
CA ILE A 44 1.58 2.52 -5.94
C ILE A 44 0.35 2.78 -5.08
N GLY A 45 -0.05 4.05 -5.00
CA GLY A 45 -1.29 4.51 -4.41
C GLY A 45 -2.21 5.15 -5.44
N ASN A 46 -3.23 5.84 -4.95
CA ASN A 46 -4.29 6.39 -5.78
C ASN A 46 -3.89 7.70 -6.49
N TRP A 47 -2.78 8.32 -6.10
CA TRP A 47 -2.28 9.55 -6.71
C TRP A 47 -1.21 9.34 -7.80
N GLU A 48 -0.72 8.11 -8.00
CA GLU A 48 0.30 7.78 -9.00
C GLU A 48 -0.19 7.83 -10.46
N GLY A 49 -1.50 7.96 -10.70
CA GLY A 49 -2.08 8.02 -12.04
C GLY A 49 -2.24 6.67 -12.76
N GLU A 50 -1.90 5.57 -12.09
CA GLU A 50 -1.98 4.20 -12.63
C GLU A 50 -3.30 3.50 -12.27
N SER A 51 -4.40 4.23 -12.13
CA SER A 51 -5.68 3.65 -11.70
C SER A 51 -6.38 2.84 -12.79
N GLY A 52 -6.91 1.67 -12.41
CA GLY A 52 -7.69 0.80 -13.28
C GLY A 52 -9.07 1.36 -13.67
N LYS A 53 -9.51 2.49 -13.08
CA LYS A 53 -10.74 3.19 -13.49
C LYS A 53 -10.60 3.95 -14.81
N PHE A 54 -9.37 4.15 -15.28
CA PHE A 54 -9.08 4.84 -16.53
C PHE A 54 -8.71 3.85 -17.64
N PRO A 55 -8.75 4.27 -18.92
CA PRO A 55 -8.33 3.43 -20.04
C PRO A 55 -6.89 2.88 -19.85
N ALA A 56 -6.65 1.66 -20.33
CA ALA A 56 -5.38 0.96 -20.12
C ALA A 56 -4.17 1.74 -20.66
N GLU A 57 -4.34 2.50 -21.74
CA GLU A 57 -3.32 3.37 -22.32
C GLU A 57 -2.88 4.50 -21.37
N SER A 58 -3.80 5.05 -20.56
CA SER A 58 -3.49 6.06 -19.55
C SER A 58 -2.61 5.46 -18.46
N ALA A 59 -3.01 4.31 -17.90
CA ALA A 59 -2.25 3.64 -16.86
C ALA A 59 -0.86 3.18 -17.38
N ALA A 60 -0.78 2.66 -18.60
CA ALA A 60 0.48 2.25 -19.23
C ALA A 60 1.44 3.42 -19.47
N LEU A 61 0.92 4.60 -19.82
CA LEU A 61 1.70 5.82 -19.96
C LEU A 61 2.33 6.22 -18.61
N MET A 62 1.53 6.24 -17.54
CA MET A 62 2.02 6.57 -16.19
C MET A 62 3.03 5.54 -15.66
N ALA A 63 2.76 4.24 -15.86
CA ALA A 63 3.68 3.16 -15.52
C ALA A 63 5.04 3.29 -16.24
N THR A 64 5.03 3.76 -17.49
CA THR A 64 6.27 4.02 -18.25
C THR A 64 7.10 5.13 -17.61
N VAL A 65 6.45 6.21 -17.17
CA VAL A 65 7.13 7.29 -16.44
C VAL A 65 7.65 6.78 -15.09
N ARG A 66 6.82 6.11 -14.29
CA ARG A 66 7.24 5.56 -13.00
C ARG A 66 8.47 4.67 -13.15
N ARG A 67 8.46 3.69 -14.04
CA ARG A 67 9.62 2.78 -14.24
C ARG A 67 10.90 3.50 -14.65
N LYS A 68 10.81 4.63 -15.34
CA LYS A 68 11.98 5.46 -15.67
C LYS A 68 12.61 6.10 -14.43
N PHE A 69 11.82 6.49 -13.43
CA PHE A 69 12.31 7.25 -12.27
C PHE A 69 12.43 6.42 -10.99
N ALA A 70 11.48 5.53 -10.73
CA ALA A 70 11.37 4.68 -9.56
C ALA A 70 10.96 3.26 -9.98
N PRO A 71 11.86 2.52 -10.66
CA PRO A 71 11.61 1.12 -11.03
C PRO A 71 11.43 0.28 -9.78
N GLY A 72 10.52 -0.67 -9.87
CA GLY A 72 10.28 -1.67 -8.82
C GLY A 72 11.05 -2.96 -9.11
N PRO A 73 11.29 -3.78 -8.09
CA PRO A 73 11.70 -5.16 -8.29
C PRO A 73 10.81 -5.95 -9.27
N ASN A 74 11.43 -6.94 -9.91
CA ASN A 74 10.81 -7.95 -10.76
C ASN A 74 11.60 -9.27 -10.67
N ASN A 75 11.25 -10.23 -11.54
CA ASN A 75 11.88 -11.55 -11.62
C ASN A 75 13.37 -11.57 -12.00
N LEU A 76 13.92 -10.46 -12.50
CA LEU A 76 15.35 -10.33 -12.77
C LEU A 76 16.12 -9.83 -11.55
N THR A 77 15.43 -9.18 -10.60
CA THR A 77 16.06 -8.59 -9.40
C THR A 77 15.92 -9.45 -8.15
N TYR A 78 14.79 -10.14 -7.98
CA TYR A 78 14.51 -10.98 -6.81
C TYR A 78 13.80 -12.27 -7.22
N PRO A 79 14.08 -13.41 -6.54
CA PRO A 79 13.57 -14.73 -6.94
C PRO A 79 12.05 -14.87 -6.77
N GLN A 80 11.44 -14.10 -5.86
CA GLN A 80 9.98 -14.05 -5.67
C GLN A 80 9.25 -13.49 -6.89
N GLY A 81 9.97 -12.80 -7.77
CA GLY A 81 9.41 -12.16 -8.95
C GLY A 81 8.47 -11.01 -8.61
N GLY A 82 7.41 -10.91 -9.39
CA GLY A 82 6.51 -9.78 -9.39
C GLY A 82 5.95 -9.59 -10.79
N SER A 83 5.27 -8.48 -11.00
CA SER A 83 4.73 -8.14 -12.31
C SER A 83 5.84 -7.65 -13.27
N PRO A 84 5.68 -7.83 -14.59
CA PRO A 84 6.54 -7.19 -15.59
C PRO A 84 6.38 -5.66 -15.63
N ASN A 85 5.36 -5.11 -14.97
CA ASN A 85 5.14 -3.68 -14.81
C ASN A 85 5.87 -3.11 -13.59
N GLU A 86 6.52 -3.94 -12.78
CA GLU A 86 7.25 -3.53 -11.57
C GLU A 86 6.35 -2.77 -10.59
N ASP A 87 5.07 -3.16 -10.52
CA ASP A 87 4.03 -2.49 -9.72
C ASP A 87 3.57 -3.31 -8.50
N TYR A 88 3.72 -4.62 -8.54
CA TYR A 88 3.70 -5.50 -7.37
C TYR A 88 4.89 -6.47 -7.45
N TYR A 89 5.49 -6.77 -6.30
CA TYR A 89 6.73 -7.53 -6.21
C TYR A 89 7.02 -7.95 -4.77
N ALA A 90 8.00 -8.82 -4.57
CA ALA A 90 8.46 -9.20 -3.25
C ALA A 90 9.98 -9.26 -3.19
N PHE A 91 10.52 -9.09 -1.99
CA PHE A 91 11.96 -9.12 -1.75
C PHE A 91 12.25 -9.57 -0.32
N ASP A 92 13.44 -10.11 -0.14
CA ASP A 92 13.95 -10.46 1.18
C ASP A 92 14.86 -9.37 1.71
N TRP A 93 14.76 -9.11 3.02
CA TRP A 93 15.69 -8.25 3.73
C TRP A 93 16.05 -8.86 5.07
N GLY A 94 17.18 -9.58 5.09
CA GLY A 94 17.55 -10.40 6.23
C GLY A 94 16.53 -11.54 6.42
N PRO A 95 15.96 -11.74 7.62
CA PRO A 95 15.02 -12.83 7.91
C PRO A 95 13.55 -12.46 7.59
N VAL A 96 13.32 -11.43 6.79
CA VAL A 96 11.99 -10.90 6.51
C VAL A 96 11.68 -11.00 5.02
N LEU A 97 10.56 -11.63 4.69
CA LEU A 97 9.91 -11.48 3.40
C LEU A 97 9.02 -10.24 3.41
N PHE A 98 9.28 -9.31 2.48
CA PHE A 98 8.38 -8.20 2.18
C PHE A 98 7.63 -8.48 0.88
N VAL A 99 6.31 -8.35 0.91
CA VAL A 99 5.44 -8.46 -0.26
C VAL A 99 4.76 -7.12 -0.49
N VAL A 100 4.98 -6.50 -1.65
CA VAL A 100 4.40 -5.22 -2.04
C VAL A 100 3.30 -5.47 -3.07
N LEU A 101 2.08 -5.05 -2.74
CA LEU A 101 0.90 -5.21 -3.55
C LEU A 101 0.48 -3.88 -4.19
N ASN A 102 -0.19 -3.98 -5.33
CA ASN A 102 -0.83 -2.87 -6.01
C ASN A 102 -2.30 -3.22 -6.24
N VAL A 103 -3.19 -2.53 -5.54
CA VAL A 103 -4.63 -2.64 -5.76
C VAL A 103 -5.15 -1.61 -6.76
N GLN A 104 -4.47 -0.47 -6.87
CA GLN A 104 -4.98 0.68 -7.59
C GLN A 104 -5.11 0.43 -9.10
N SER A 105 -4.14 -0.25 -9.68
CA SER A 105 -4.14 -0.57 -11.12
C SER A 105 -5.05 -1.75 -11.47
N TYR A 106 -5.51 -2.50 -10.48
CA TYR A 106 -6.23 -3.76 -10.67
C TYR A 106 -7.70 -3.69 -10.23
N SER A 107 -8.10 -2.59 -9.59
CA SER A 107 -9.48 -2.27 -9.29
C SER A 107 -10.07 -1.42 -10.41
N ALA A 108 -11.27 -1.80 -10.87
CA ALA A 108 -12.00 -1.08 -11.91
C ALA A 108 -13.49 -1.06 -11.59
N PRO A 109 -14.18 0.05 -11.82
CA PRO A 109 -15.60 0.17 -11.48
C PRO A 109 -16.45 -0.72 -12.38
N SER A 110 -17.40 -1.45 -11.80
CA SER A 110 -18.37 -2.27 -12.55
C SER A 110 -19.50 -1.47 -13.20
N GLY A 111 -19.51 -0.15 -13.00
CA GLY A 111 -20.56 0.75 -13.49
C GLY A 111 -20.15 2.22 -13.43
N SER A 112 -21.11 3.12 -13.57
CA SER A 112 -20.85 4.56 -13.50
C SER A 112 -20.42 4.98 -12.10
N LEU A 113 -19.28 5.67 -12.03
CA LEU A 113 -18.78 6.25 -10.79
C LEU A 113 -19.72 7.36 -10.29
N SER A 114 -19.86 7.45 -8.96
CA SER A 114 -20.66 8.51 -8.33
C SER A 114 -19.96 9.87 -8.35
N THR A 115 -18.62 9.87 -8.34
CA THR A 115 -17.77 11.07 -8.43
C THR A 115 -16.47 10.74 -9.17
N PRO A 116 -15.73 11.74 -9.71
CA PRO A 116 -14.41 11.50 -10.30
C PRO A 116 -13.40 10.88 -9.32
N MET A 117 -13.55 11.15 -8.02
CA MET A 117 -12.68 10.59 -6.99
C MET A 117 -12.90 9.09 -6.79
N ALA A 118 -14.12 8.56 -6.99
CA ALA A 118 -14.39 7.15 -6.76
C ALA A 118 -13.52 6.24 -7.66
N ASP A 119 -12.94 5.19 -7.09
CA ASP A 119 -12.20 4.15 -7.85
C ASP A 119 -13.09 3.01 -8.30
N VAL A 120 -14.11 2.76 -7.50
CA VAL A 120 -14.99 1.61 -7.60
C VAL A 120 -16.44 2.06 -7.47
N THR A 121 -17.35 1.28 -8.01
CA THR A 121 -18.79 1.53 -7.90
C THR A 121 -19.40 0.72 -6.76
N LEU A 122 -18.84 -0.46 -6.49
CA LEU A 122 -19.19 -1.32 -5.37
C LEU A 122 -17.94 -1.71 -4.58
N VAL A 123 -18.09 -1.99 -3.28
CA VAL A 123 -16.96 -2.48 -2.45
C VAL A 123 -16.36 -3.77 -3.04
N GLY A 124 -17.17 -4.60 -3.71
CA GLY A 124 -16.72 -5.82 -4.37
C GLY A 124 -15.90 -5.61 -5.65
N ASP A 125 -15.81 -4.38 -6.17
CA ASP A 125 -14.97 -4.06 -7.34
C ASP A 125 -13.50 -3.86 -6.95
N TRP A 126 -13.19 -3.70 -5.65
CA TRP A 126 -11.80 -3.70 -5.18
C TRP A 126 -11.17 -5.06 -5.49
N SER A 127 -10.12 -5.05 -6.30
CA SER A 127 -9.42 -6.26 -6.72
C SER A 127 -7.90 -6.10 -6.86
N LEU A 128 -7.13 -7.13 -6.51
CA LEU A 128 -5.73 -7.37 -6.89
C LEU A 128 -5.63 -7.93 -8.31
N GLY A 129 -6.74 -8.42 -8.88
CA GLY A 129 -6.74 -9.21 -10.10
C GLY A 129 -6.22 -10.64 -9.88
N ALA A 130 -6.59 -11.55 -10.79
CA ALA A 130 -6.32 -12.97 -10.63
C ALA A 130 -4.81 -13.30 -10.63
N ALA A 131 -4.02 -12.63 -11.47
CA ALA A 131 -2.59 -12.89 -11.59
C ALA A 131 -1.81 -12.52 -10.32
N GLN A 132 -2.05 -11.32 -9.78
CA GLN A 132 -1.40 -10.87 -8.55
C GLN A 132 -1.85 -11.71 -7.34
N ARG A 133 -3.14 -12.06 -7.26
CA ARG A 133 -3.65 -12.89 -6.16
C ARG A 133 -3.02 -14.29 -6.16
N SER A 134 -2.95 -14.94 -7.32
CA SER A 134 -2.30 -16.25 -7.45
C SER A 134 -0.79 -16.17 -7.19
N TRP A 135 -0.14 -15.09 -7.63
CA TRP A 135 1.26 -14.84 -7.32
C TRP A 135 1.50 -14.63 -5.81
N LEU A 136 0.66 -13.84 -5.13
CA LEU A 136 0.73 -13.61 -3.69
C LEU A 136 0.64 -14.92 -2.90
N GLU A 137 -0.36 -15.74 -3.22
CA GLU A 137 -0.52 -17.08 -2.63
C GLU A 137 0.74 -17.93 -2.83
N GLY A 138 1.27 -17.98 -4.06
CA GLY A 138 2.49 -18.73 -4.37
C GLY A 138 3.72 -18.25 -3.61
N VAL A 139 3.92 -16.93 -3.50
CA VAL A 139 5.04 -16.32 -2.77
C VAL A 139 4.96 -16.63 -1.27
N LEU A 140 3.77 -16.50 -0.68
CA LEU A 140 3.56 -16.78 0.74
C LEU A 140 3.69 -18.27 1.07
N ALA A 141 3.11 -19.14 0.25
CA ALA A 141 3.16 -20.60 0.42
C ALA A 141 4.57 -21.17 0.28
N ALA A 142 5.40 -20.56 -0.58
CA ALA A 142 6.77 -21.00 -0.81
C ALA A 142 7.78 -20.48 0.24
N SER A 143 7.37 -19.56 1.12
CA SER A 143 8.28 -18.87 2.03
C SER A 143 8.39 -19.54 3.40
N ASP A 144 9.62 -19.83 3.80
CA ASP A 144 10.02 -20.29 5.13
C ASP A 144 10.63 -19.16 6.00
N HIS A 145 10.52 -17.90 5.55
CA HIS A 145 11.02 -16.75 6.34
C HIS A 145 10.26 -16.64 7.66
N PRO A 146 10.95 -16.40 8.79
CA PRO A 146 10.33 -16.30 10.10
C PRO A 146 9.41 -15.07 10.22
N PHE A 147 9.65 -14.02 9.43
CA PHE A 147 8.81 -12.83 9.37
C PHE A 147 8.33 -12.59 7.95
N LYS A 148 7.03 -12.36 7.79
CA LYS A 148 6.38 -12.07 6.52
C LYS A 148 5.51 -10.85 6.67
N PHE A 149 5.82 -9.80 5.91
CA PHE A 149 5.07 -8.54 5.93
C PHE A 149 4.50 -8.24 4.55
N VAL A 150 3.23 -7.85 4.52
CA VAL A 150 2.54 -7.45 3.30
C VAL A 150 2.32 -5.94 3.35
N CYS A 151 2.58 -5.25 2.25
CA CYS A 151 2.50 -3.81 2.12
C CYS A 151 1.57 -3.45 0.95
N ILE A 152 0.63 -2.54 1.15
CA ILE A 152 -0.28 -2.05 0.11
C ILE A 152 -0.65 -0.59 0.36
N HIS A 153 -1.23 0.12 -0.61
CA HIS A 153 -1.73 1.48 -0.34
C HIS A 153 -3.13 1.47 0.28
N HIS A 154 -4.11 0.99 -0.47
CA HIS A 154 -5.44 0.67 0.03
C HIS A 154 -5.52 -0.79 0.46
N PRO A 155 -6.27 -1.14 1.51
CA PRO A 155 -6.34 -2.50 2.04
C PRO A 155 -7.15 -3.48 1.18
N VAL A 156 -7.37 -3.18 -0.10
CA VAL A 156 -8.18 -3.94 -1.08
C VAL A 156 -9.61 -4.26 -0.61
N GLY A 157 -10.23 -3.25 -0.02
CA GLY A 157 -11.56 -3.27 0.54
C GLY A 157 -11.79 -2.03 1.39
N GLY A 158 -12.96 -1.93 2.01
CA GLY A 158 -13.27 -0.84 2.94
C GLY A 158 -14.40 -1.18 3.88
N ASN A 159 -14.32 -0.63 5.09
CA ASN A 159 -15.33 -0.71 6.15
C ASN A 159 -15.10 0.48 7.07
N ALA A 160 -15.55 1.63 6.61
CA ALA A 160 -15.27 2.93 7.19
C ALA A 160 -16.47 3.41 8.04
N ALA A 161 -16.47 4.67 8.49
CA ALA A 161 -17.56 5.22 9.31
C ALA A 161 -18.83 5.50 8.48
N THR A 162 -18.67 5.73 7.17
CA THR A 162 -19.77 5.98 6.24
C THR A 162 -19.69 5.04 5.03
N SER A 163 -20.81 4.88 4.32
CA SER A 163 -20.84 4.08 3.07
C SER A 163 -19.94 4.69 1.98
N MET A 164 -19.82 6.02 1.91
CA MET A 164 -18.96 6.70 0.95
C MET A 164 -17.49 6.40 1.20
N GLU A 165 -17.04 6.52 2.46
CA GLU A 165 -15.64 6.24 2.83
C GLU A 165 -15.33 4.73 2.76
N THR A 166 -16.33 3.88 2.99
CA THR A 166 -16.23 2.43 2.79
C THR A 166 -16.01 2.11 1.31
N LEU A 167 -16.77 2.75 0.41
CA LEU A 167 -16.57 2.59 -1.02
C LEU A 167 -15.18 3.11 -1.46
N TYR A 168 -14.68 4.16 -0.81
CA TYR A 168 -13.35 4.72 -1.05
C TYR A 168 -12.18 3.87 -0.51
N GLY A 169 -12.48 2.73 0.12
CA GLY A 169 -11.46 1.78 0.59
C GLY A 169 -10.81 2.15 1.92
N ARG A 170 -11.51 2.94 2.77
CA ARG A 170 -11.00 3.31 4.10
C ARG A 170 -11.37 2.31 5.19
N GLY A 171 -10.70 2.43 6.32
CA GLY A 171 -11.03 1.68 7.55
C GLY A 171 -10.22 0.41 7.76
N GLY A 172 -9.29 0.09 6.85
CA GLY A 172 -8.22 -0.90 7.04
C GLY A 172 -8.67 -2.19 7.73
N PRO A 173 -8.26 -2.43 8.98
CA PRO A 173 -8.57 -3.67 9.73
C PRO A 173 -10.05 -4.05 9.77
N ARG A 174 -10.96 -3.06 9.80
CA ARG A 174 -12.40 -3.32 9.88
C ARG A 174 -12.94 -4.07 8.66
N ALA A 175 -12.23 -4.03 7.53
CA ALA A 175 -12.63 -4.70 6.30
C ALA A 175 -11.95 -6.07 6.09
N ALA A 176 -11.24 -6.59 7.09
CA ALA A 176 -10.67 -7.94 7.09
C ALA A 176 -11.70 -9.07 6.83
N LEU A 177 -13.00 -8.78 6.93
CA LEU A 177 -14.09 -9.73 6.67
C LEU A 177 -14.93 -9.38 5.43
N VAL A 178 -14.51 -8.40 4.63
CA VAL A 178 -15.29 -7.85 3.51
C VAL A 178 -14.56 -8.08 2.17
N GLY A 179 -15.32 -8.48 1.15
CA GLY A 179 -14.85 -8.49 -0.24
C GLY A 179 -13.54 -9.28 -0.46
N GLU A 180 -12.66 -8.74 -1.28
CA GLU A 180 -11.36 -9.36 -1.54
C GLU A 180 -10.38 -9.18 -0.37
N GLN A 181 -10.49 -8.12 0.43
CA GLN A 181 -9.69 -8.00 1.65
C GLN A 181 -9.89 -9.19 2.59
N ARG A 182 -11.09 -9.79 2.67
CA ARG A 182 -11.30 -11.07 3.37
C ARG A 182 -10.42 -12.19 2.83
N LEU A 183 -10.35 -12.35 1.51
CA LEU A 183 -9.53 -13.38 0.88
C LEU A 183 -8.04 -13.16 1.17
N VAL A 184 -7.58 -11.90 1.09
CA VAL A 184 -6.20 -11.55 1.43
C VAL A 184 -5.93 -11.81 2.92
N HIS A 185 -6.86 -11.46 3.80
CA HIS A 185 -6.76 -11.72 5.23
C HIS A 185 -6.67 -13.23 5.53
N GLU A 186 -7.50 -14.05 4.91
CA GLU A 186 -7.47 -15.51 5.05
C GLU A 186 -6.12 -16.10 4.59
N MET A 187 -5.59 -15.67 3.43
CA MET A 187 -4.27 -16.09 2.97
C MET A 187 -3.16 -15.65 3.93
N MET A 188 -3.21 -14.41 4.44
CA MET A 188 -2.24 -13.91 5.41
C MET A 188 -2.25 -14.74 6.69
N ARG A 189 -3.44 -15.12 7.18
CA ARG A 189 -3.58 -15.99 8.34
C ARG A 189 -3.03 -17.39 8.08
N GLU A 190 -3.35 -17.96 6.91
CA GLU A 190 -2.92 -19.30 6.52
C GLU A 190 -1.39 -19.41 6.43
N PHE A 191 -0.74 -18.40 5.84
CA PHE A 191 0.71 -18.43 5.59
C PHE A 191 1.57 -17.69 6.63
N GLY A 192 0.98 -17.28 7.75
CA GLY A 192 1.70 -16.73 8.90
C GLY A 192 2.25 -15.31 8.67
N VAL A 193 1.55 -14.46 7.94
CA VAL A 193 1.88 -13.03 7.83
C VAL A 193 1.58 -12.34 9.15
N GLN A 194 2.57 -11.68 9.75
CA GLN A 194 2.37 -11.01 11.04
C GLN A 194 1.95 -9.55 10.93
N ILE A 195 2.33 -8.87 9.84
CA ILE A 195 2.04 -7.44 9.67
C ILE A 195 1.55 -7.15 8.25
N PHE A 196 0.41 -6.46 8.18
CA PHE A 196 -0.14 -5.87 6.97
C PHE A 196 -0.03 -4.35 7.06
N PHE A 197 0.99 -3.80 6.39
CA PHE A 197 1.18 -2.36 6.27
C PHE A 197 0.28 -1.79 5.19
N PHE A 198 -0.43 -0.72 5.53
CA PHE A 198 -1.22 0.03 4.55
C PHE A 198 -1.07 1.55 4.70
N GLY A 199 -1.61 2.31 3.75
CA GLY A 199 -1.52 3.77 3.68
C GLY A 199 -2.90 4.44 3.69
N HIS A 200 -3.04 5.48 2.86
CA HIS A 200 -4.30 6.16 2.50
C HIS A 200 -5.06 6.95 3.60
N ASP A 201 -5.17 6.44 4.83
CA ASP A 201 -5.96 7.06 5.91
C ASP A 201 -5.19 8.13 6.71
N HIS A 202 -3.91 8.32 6.40
CA HIS A 202 -3.09 9.45 6.86
C HIS A 202 -3.05 9.63 8.39
N VAL A 203 -3.07 8.54 9.14
CA VAL A 203 -2.94 8.51 10.60
C VAL A 203 -2.02 7.39 11.01
N PHE A 204 -1.46 7.43 12.21
CA PHE A 204 -0.88 6.21 12.77
C PHE A 204 -2.01 5.28 13.26
N LEU A 205 -1.92 4.00 12.89
CA LEU A 205 -2.83 2.95 13.36
C LEU A 205 -2.03 1.67 13.60
N ASP A 206 -2.35 0.99 14.69
CA ASP A 206 -1.98 -0.40 14.92
C ASP A 206 -3.18 -1.10 15.56
N GLU A 207 -3.75 -2.04 14.83
CA GLU A 207 -4.86 -2.88 15.30
C GLU A 207 -4.60 -4.32 14.87
N SER A 208 -4.76 -5.27 15.81
CA SER A 208 -4.58 -6.69 15.52
C SER A 208 -5.92 -7.35 15.20
N VAL A 209 -5.97 -8.06 14.08
CA VAL A 209 -7.11 -8.91 13.68
C VAL A 209 -6.57 -10.32 13.46
N ASP A 210 -7.07 -11.29 14.23
CA ASP A 210 -6.63 -12.69 14.18
C ASP A 210 -5.10 -12.88 14.30
N GLY A 211 -4.45 -12.04 15.10
CA GLY A 211 -2.99 -12.07 15.31
C GLY A 211 -2.17 -11.31 14.27
N ILE A 212 -2.80 -10.74 13.24
CA ILE A 212 -2.16 -9.93 12.20
C ILE A 212 -2.28 -8.46 12.57
N HIS A 213 -1.15 -7.76 12.66
CA HIS A 213 -1.13 -6.32 12.85
C HIS A 213 -1.46 -5.58 11.55
N TYR A 214 -2.61 -4.93 11.49
CA TYR A 214 -2.92 -3.93 10.47
C TYR A 214 -2.30 -2.60 10.89
N ALA A 215 -1.17 -2.27 10.29
CA ALA A 215 -0.36 -1.13 10.68
C ALA A 215 -0.39 -0.04 9.61
N LEU A 216 -0.76 1.17 10.00
CA LEU A 216 -0.64 2.36 9.16
C LEU A 216 0.46 3.23 9.78
N PRO A 217 1.67 3.27 9.20
CA PRO A 217 2.83 3.94 9.81
C PRO A 217 2.82 5.47 9.62
N GLY A 218 1.64 6.11 9.78
CA GLY A 218 1.48 7.56 9.86
C GLY A 218 1.16 8.26 8.54
N SER A 219 1.09 9.60 8.58
CA SER A 219 1.13 10.42 7.36
C SER A 219 2.50 11.07 7.19
N CYS A 220 3.15 10.79 6.07
CA CYS A 220 4.49 11.28 5.73
C CYS A 220 4.51 12.70 5.16
N GLY A 221 3.51 13.53 5.47
CA GLY A 221 3.46 14.94 5.04
C GLY A 221 2.24 15.35 4.21
N ALA A 222 1.35 14.42 3.85
CA ALA A 222 0.06 14.78 3.25
C ALA A 222 -0.77 15.62 4.25
N PRO A 223 -1.43 16.71 3.80
CA PRO A 223 -2.09 17.67 4.69
C PRO A 223 -3.40 17.14 5.30
N TRP A 224 -4.01 16.13 4.67
CA TRP A 224 -5.28 15.56 5.12
C TRP A 224 -5.05 14.48 6.18
N LYS A 225 -5.95 14.41 7.17
CA LYS A 225 -5.94 13.40 8.25
C LYS A 225 -7.32 12.81 8.39
N PHE A 226 -7.43 11.48 8.44
CA PHE A 226 -8.73 10.79 8.47
C PHE A 226 -8.90 10.02 9.78
N GLY A 227 -9.61 10.65 10.72
CA GLY A 227 -9.88 10.08 12.05
C GLY A 227 -11.17 9.26 12.12
N ARG A 228 -11.64 9.02 13.35
CA ARG A 228 -12.79 8.15 13.68
C ARG A 228 -14.04 8.41 12.86
N GLU A 229 -14.41 9.66 12.62
CA GLU A 229 -15.66 9.99 11.89
C GLU A 229 -15.60 9.63 10.40
N ILE A 230 -14.41 9.32 9.88
CA ILE A 230 -14.17 8.95 8.48
C ILE A 230 -13.85 7.46 8.40
N THR A 231 -12.87 6.99 9.18
CA THR A 231 -12.36 5.60 9.12
C THR A 231 -13.07 4.66 10.09
N GLY A 232 -13.64 5.17 11.17
CA GLY A 232 -14.21 4.42 12.29
C GLY A 232 -13.19 3.79 13.23
N TYR A 233 -11.91 4.17 13.13
CA TYR A 233 -10.88 3.73 14.07
C TYR A 233 -11.20 4.12 15.51
N GLN A 234 -11.00 3.19 16.44
CA GLN A 234 -11.20 3.43 17.86
C GLN A 234 -9.96 4.05 18.52
N ARG A 235 -8.77 3.67 18.04
CA ARG A 235 -7.48 4.19 18.49
C ARG A 235 -6.61 4.51 17.27
N TYR A 236 -6.09 5.73 17.22
CA TYR A 236 -5.20 6.22 16.16
C TYR A 236 -4.47 7.47 16.65
N TRP A 237 -3.43 7.89 15.94
CA TRP A 237 -2.73 9.16 16.21
C TRP A 237 -2.68 10.03 14.97
N LEU A 238 -2.97 11.32 15.13
CA LEU A 238 -3.04 12.28 14.03
C LEU A 238 -1.66 12.80 13.61
N ASP A 239 -0.63 12.56 14.41
CA ASP A 239 0.74 12.98 14.16
C ASP A 239 1.20 12.56 12.75
N SER A 240 2.08 13.38 12.19
CA SER A 240 2.85 13.01 10.99
C SER A 240 4.16 12.37 11.43
N GLY A 241 4.71 11.48 10.61
CA GLY A 241 5.96 10.79 10.91
C GLY A 241 6.15 9.54 10.06
N HIS A 242 6.81 8.53 10.61
CA HIS A 242 7.10 7.28 9.92
C HIS A 242 7.12 6.07 10.87
N GLY A 243 6.99 4.88 10.30
CA GLY A 243 7.27 3.62 10.98
C GLY A 243 8.76 3.29 10.92
N ARG A 244 9.33 2.78 12.01
CA ARG A 244 10.70 2.27 12.07
C ARG A 244 10.72 0.84 12.57
N LEU A 245 11.27 -0.07 11.76
CA LEU A 245 11.39 -1.48 12.09
C LEU A 245 12.79 -1.78 12.66
N THR A 246 12.85 -2.56 13.74
CA THR A 246 14.08 -3.19 14.22
C THR A 246 13.89 -4.70 14.21
N VAL A 247 14.72 -5.40 13.44
CA VAL A 247 14.61 -6.84 13.23
C VAL A 247 15.70 -7.56 14.01
N ARG A 248 15.29 -8.53 14.84
CA ARG A 248 16.16 -9.47 15.55
C ARG A 248 15.66 -10.90 15.31
N PRO A 249 16.51 -11.94 15.46
CA PRO A 249 16.10 -13.33 15.24
C PRO A 249 14.85 -13.74 16.02
N GLU A 250 14.70 -13.24 17.24
CA GLU A 250 13.62 -13.59 18.17
C GLU A 250 12.39 -12.68 18.07
N ARG A 251 12.51 -11.50 17.44
CA ARG A 251 11.48 -10.46 17.47
C ARG A 251 11.70 -9.37 16.44
N VAL A 252 10.61 -8.87 15.86
CA VAL A 252 10.57 -7.58 15.16
C VAL A 252 9.81 -6.57 16.00
N THR A 253 10.37 -5.38 16.19
CA THR A 253 9.66 -4.25 16.80
C THR A 253 9.35 -3.18 15.76
N VAL A 254 8.16 -2.59 15.83
CA VAL A 254 7.72 -1.47 15.02
C VAL A 254 7.48 -0.26 15.92
N ASP A 255 8.25 0.80 15.71
CA ASP A 255 8.04 2.11 16.34
C ASP A 255 7.25 3.01 15.40
N PHE A 256 6.26 3.72 15.91
CA PHE A 256 5.70 4.89 15.26
C PHE A 256 6.42 6.12 15.79
N VAL A 257 7.16 6.79 14.90
CA VAL A 257 8.03 7.93 15.22
C VAL A 257 7.43 9.18 14.62
N ASP A 258 7.10 10.17 15.46
CA ASP A 258 6.57 11.45 14.99
C ASP A 258 7.66 12.35 14.35
N GLN A 259 7.25 13.48 13.78
CA GLN A 259 8.17 14.45 13.18
C GLN A 259 9.19 15.07 14.17
N ALA A 260 8.93 15.01 15.47
CA ALA A 260 9.88 15.44 16.50
C ALA A 260 10.87 14.33 16.90
N GLY A 261 10.78 13.14 16.28
CA GLY A 261 11.62 11.99 16.57
C GLY A 261 11.20 11.20 17.80
N ARG A 262 10.00 11.44 18.35
CA ARG A 262 9.48 10.74 19.53
C ARG A 262 8.75 9.47 19.12
N VAL A 263 8.98 8.38 19.86
CA VAL A 263 8.18 7.16 19.71
C VAL A 263 6.84 7.36 20.40
N ILE A 264 5.76 7.42 19.63
CA ILE A 264 4.39 7.66 20.13
C ILE A 264 3.59 6.36 20.34
N HIS A 265 4.03 5.27 19.70
CA HIS A 265 3.49 3.93 19.86
C HIS A 265 4.55 2.90 19.45
N GLN A 266 4.51 1.72 20.05
CA GLN A 266 5.37 0.59 19.69
C GLN A 266 4.58 -0.71 19.83
N PHE A 267 4.81 -1.63 18.90
CA PHE A 267 4.37 -3.02 19.01
C PHE A 267 5.47 -3.97 18.53
N ALA A 268 5.29 -5.27 18.77
CA ALA A 268 6.25 -6.29 18.38
C ALA A 268 5.56 -7.54 17.89
N VAL A 269 6.23 -8.26 16.99
CA VAL A 269 5.82 -9.58 16.50
C VAL A 269 6.95 -10.58 16.70
N GLU A 270 6.55 -11.83 16.89
CA GLU A 270 7.45 -12.97 17.04
C GLU A 270 7.45 -13.80 15.74
N PRO A 271 8.48 -14.64 15.51
CA PRO A 271 8.52 -15.53 14.35
C PRO A 271 7.25 -16.37 14.21
N ALA A 272 6.79 -16.58 12.98
CA ALA A 272 5.62 -17.40 12.65
C ALA A 272 5.88 -18.91 12.82
#